data_AF-A0ABD3DHY8-F1
#
_entry.id   AF-A0ABD3DHY8-F1
#
_cell.length_a   1.000
_cell.length_b   1.000
_cell.length_c   1.000
_cell.angle_alpha   90.00
_cell.angle_beta   90.00
_cell.angle_gamma   90.00
#
_symmetry.space_group_name_H-M   'P 1'
#
loop_
_entity.id
_entity.type
_entity.pdbx_description
1 polymer ?
#
loop_
_entity_poly.entity_id
_entity_poly.type
_entity_poly.pdbx_seq_one_letter_code
_entity_poly.pdbx_strand_id
1 'polypeptide(L)'
;MASAKIVRDPASISYLNQREAAEIDEILMGPLGFSVDQLMELAGLSVATSIAEVYKPTEHNRVLAICGPGNNGGDGLVAARHLHHFGYRPFICYPKRTAKALYNGLVTQLESLSVPFISVEDLPADLSTSFDIVVDAMFGFSFHGHRVQEKCSPRPPFDDLIQRLVALENPNEKNEKSTAIVSIDIPSGWHVEEGDLSGKGIKPHMLGSSRMVLLKGFDADGFVWYTNYESQKAHQLSENPRAALLFYWDALNRQVRIEGPVQKVSGEESEQYFHSRPRRSQIGAIVSKQSTVIPGRQFLYQRQEELEAKYLDGSTIPKPKYWGGYRLKPEVFEFWQGQPSRLHDRLRYDPQSIDGKKAWKIDRLSP
;
A
#
# COMPACT_ATOMS: atom_id res chain seq x y z
N MET A 1 -40.43 0.02 -19.34
CA MET A 1 -39.81 -0.66 -20.49
C MET A 1 -39.01 0.41 -21.22
N ALA A 2 -37.69 0.36 -21.42
CA ALA A 2 -36.86 -0.75 -21.84
C ALA A 2 -35.63 -0.98 -20.94
N SER A 3 -35.24 -2.24 -20.86
CA SER A 3 -34.07 -2.77 -20.16
C SER A 3 -32.79 -2.43 -20.93
N ALA A 4 -31.86 -1.69 -20.33
CA ALA A 4 -30.48 -1.67 -20.78
C ALA A 4 -29.74 -2.85 -20.12
N LYS A 5 -29.78 -4.01 -20.78
CA LYS A 5 -28.85 -5.12 -20.54
C LYS A 5 -27.46 -4.65 -20.96
N ILE A 6 -26.62 -4.27 -20.00
CA ILE A 6 -25.18 -4.33 -20.17
C ILE A 6 -24.73 -5.61 -19.48
N VAL A 7 -24.95 -6.75 -20.15
CA VAL A 7 -24.22 -7.98 -19.83
C VAL A 7 -22.85 -7.82 -20.50
N ARG A 8 -21.86 -7.32 -19.76
CA ARG A 8 -20.46 -7.46 -20.19
C ARG A 8 -20.06 -8.92 -20.01
N ASP A 9 -19.49 -9.50 -21.06
CA ASP A 9 -19.03 -10.89 -21.15
C ASP A 9 -18.20 -11.30 -19.91
N PRO A 10 -18.58 -12.35 -19.17
CA PRO A 10 -17.83 -12.85 -18.01
C PRO A 10 -16.42 -13.36 -18.31
N ALA A 11 -16.05 -13.65 -19.56
CA ALA A 11 -14.71 -14.10 -19.97
C ALA A 11 -13.67 -12.96 -20.06
N SER A 12 -14.08 -11.71 -19.86
CA SER A 12 -13.25 -10.52 -20.16
C SER A 12 -12.60 -9.84 -18.96
N ILE A 13 -12.62 -10.44 -17.76
CA ILE A 13 -11.91 -9.86 -16.61
C ILE A 13 -10.45 -10.31 -16.66
N SER A 14 -9.61 -9.49 -17.28
CA SER A 14 -8.14 -9.50 -17.19
C SER A 14 -7.68 -8.95 -15.83
N TYR A 15 -6.49 -9.37 -15.38
CA TYR A 15 -5.74 -8.58 -14.41
C TYR A 15 -5.28 -7.31 -15.10
N LEU A 16 -5.29 -6.17 -14.39
CA LEU A 16 -4.69 -4.94 -14.88
C LEU A 16 -3.23 -5.22 -15.24
N ASN A 17 -2.99 -5.45 -16.52
CA ASN A 17 -1.65 -5.46 -17.05
C ASN A 17 -1.09 -4.03 -16.95
N GLN A 18 0.21 -3.89 -17.13
CA GLN A 18 0.88 -2.59 -17.07
C GLN A 18 0.18 -1.50 -17.89
N ARG A 19 -0.35 -1.86 -19.07
CA ARG A 19 -1.06 -0.94 -19.95
C ARG A 19 -2.42 -0.54 -19.39
N GLU A 20 -3.21 -1.49 -18.89
CA GLU A 20 -4.53 -1.19 -18.31
C GLU A 20 -4.39 -0.36 -17.01
N ALA A 21 -3.33 -0.56 -16.22
CA ALA A 21 -3.03 0.29 -15.07
C ALA A 21 -2.72 1.74 -15.49
N ALA A 22 -1.93 1.93 -16.54
CA ALA A 22 -1.67 3.25 -17.11
C ALA A 22 -2.93 3.91 -17.68
N GLU A 23 -3.81 3.14 -18.34
CA GLU A 23 -5.09 3.64 -18.86
C GLU A 23 -6.04 4.07 -17.73
N ILE A 24 -6.06 3.37 -16.60
CA ILE A 24 -6.83 3.78 -15.41
C ILE A 24 -6.29 5.09 -14.83
N ASP A 25 -4.97 5.23 -14.74
CA ASP A 25 -4.32 6.45 -14.29
C ASP A 25 -4.70 7.64 -15.19
N GLU A 26 -4.67 7.47 -16.52
CA GLU A 26 -5.11 8.49 -17.46
C GLU A 26 -6.60 8.86 -17.31
N ILE A 27 -7.46 7.88 -17.03
CA ILE A 27 -8.89 8.12 -16.76
C ILE A 27 -9.08 8.89 -15.45
N LEU A 28 -8.35 8.52 -14.40
CA LEU A 28 -8.36 9.20 -13.10
C LEU A 28 -7.86 10.64 -13.18
N MET A 29 -6.98 10.95 -14.14
CA MET A 29 -6.44 12.27 -14.42
C MET A 29 -7.21 13.04 -15.53
N GLY A 30 -8.36 12.51 -15.97
CA GLY A 30 -9.16 13.09 -17.04
C GLY A 30 -9.91 14.39 -16.66
N PRO A 31 -10.75 14.95 -17.55
CA PRO A 31 -11.39 16.27 -17.38
C PRO A 31 -12.30 16.43 -16.15
N LEU A 32 -12.72 15.32 -15.53
CA LEU A 32 -13.55 15.26 -14.33
C LEU A 32 -12.83 14.54 -13.16
N GLY A 33 -11.54 14.25 -13.34
CA GLY A 33 -10.71 13.48 -12.42
C GLY A 33 -9.89 14.37 -11.47
N PHE A 34 -8.98 13.74 -10.72
CA PHE A 34 -8.03 14.42 -9.86
C PHE A 34 -6.85 14.94 -10.67
N SER A 35 -6.30 16.09 -10.29
CA SER A 35 -5.09 16.56 -10.96
C SER A 35 -3.86 15.74 -10.51
N VAL A 36 -2.86 15.64 -11.38
CA VAL A 36 -1.65 14.84 -11.13
C VAL A 36 -0.95 15.28 -9.84
N ASP A 37 -0.92 16.60 -9.58
CA ASP A 37 -0.38 17.18 -8.36
C ASP A 37 -1.13 16.75 -7.10
N GLN A 38 -2.47 16.61 -7.16
CA GLN A 38 -3.25 16.14 -6.01
C GLN A 38 -2.98 14.68 -5.69
N LEU A 39 -2.96 13.82 -6.71
CA LEU A 39 -2.67 12.40 -6.53
C LEU A 39 -1.26 12.18 -5.99
N MET A 40 -0.28 12.91 -6.57
CA MET A 40 1.11 12.86 -6.16
C MET A 40 1.32 13.38 -4.73
N GLU A 41 0.61 14.45 -4.35
CA GLU A 41 0.65 14.98 -2.98
C GLU A 41 0.19 13.94 -1.96
N LEU A 42 -0.93 13.26 -2.25
CA LEU A 42 -1.50 12.23 -1.39
C LEU A 42 -0.61 10.98 -1.32
N ALA A 43 -0.06 10.54 -2.46
CA ALA A 43 0.83 9.39 -2.53
C ALA A 43 2.11 9.63 -1.72
N GLY A 44 2.81 10.74 -1.95
CA GLY A 44 4.03 11.08 -1.23
C GLY A 44 3.80 11.29 0.27
N LEU A 45 2.69 11.94 0.68
CA LEU A 45 2.32 12.06 2.09
C LEU A 45 2.08 10.69 2.74
N SER A 46 1.41 9.78 2.04
CA SER A 46 1.16 8.41 2.53
C SER A 46 2.47 7.64 2.78
N VAL A 47 3.42 7.76 1.85
CA VAL A 47 4.77 7.16 1.99
C VAL A 47 5.50 7.77 3.19
N ALA A 48 5.55 9.08 3.30
CA ALA A 48 6.21 9.78 4.43
C ALA A 48 5.58 9.40 5.78
N THR A 49 4.25 9.29 5.83
CA THR A 49 3.52 8.89 7.05
C THR A 49 3.87 7.46 7.43
N SER A 50 3.87 6.54 6.46
CA SER A 50 4.24 5.13 6.70
C SER A 50 5.66 5.01 7.25
N ILE A 51 6.61 5.77 6.68
CA ILE A 51 7.99 5.84 7.19
C ILE A 51 8.01 6.37 8.63
N ALA A 52 7.27 7.43 8.93
CA ALA A 52 7.24 8.04 10.26
C ALA A 52 6.61 7.17 11.35
N GLU A 53 5.66 6.33 10.97
CA GLU A 53 5.05 5.35 11.87
C GLU A 53 6.03 4.26 12.27
N VAL A 54 6.80 3.74 11.30
CA VAL A 54 7.68 2.58 11.47
C VAL A 54 9.06 2.96 11.99
N TYR A 55 9.69 4.00 11.43
CA TYR A 55 11.08 4.35 11.70
C TYR A 55 11.18 5.70 12.39
N LYS A 56 11.36 5.75 13.72
CA LYS A 56 11.37 7.02 14.46
C LYS A 56 12.53 7.93 14.04
N PRO A 57 12.31 9.25 13.89
CA PRO A 57 13.35 10.18 13.45
C PRO A 57 14.49 10.32 14.47
N THR A 58 14.28 9.97 15.74
CA THR A 58 15.34 9.93 16.75
C THR A 58 16.38 8.84 16.47
N GLU A 59 16.00 7.81 15.73
CA GLU A 59 16.83 6.65 15.42
C GLU A 59 17.21 6.61 13.95
N HIS A 60 16.29 6.93 13.05
CA HIS A 60 16.46 6.82 11.59
C HIS A 60 16.24 8.17 10.93
N ASN A 61 17.17 9.11 11.12
CA ASN A 61 16.98 10.49 10.65
C ASN A 61 17.45 10.73 9.22
N ARG A 62 18.49 10.05 8.73
CA ARG A 62 19.05 10.32 7.40
C ARG A 62 18.31 9.50 6.35
N VAL A 63 17.55 10.17 5.49
CA VAL A 63 16.74 9.50 4.45
C VAL A 63 17.29 9.88 3.07
N LEU A 64 17.60 8.90 2.24
CA LEU A 64 17.90 9.13 0.82
C LEU A 64 16.68 8.80 -0.02
N ALA A 65 16.12 9.78 -0.74
CA ALA A 65 15.10 9.52 -1.76
C ALA A 65 15.76 9.48 -3.14
N ILE A 66 15.63 8.35 -3.84
CA ILE A 66 16.15 8.16 -5.19
C ILE A 66 14.98 8.27 -6.17
N CYS A 67 14.91 9.39 -6.89
CA CYS A 67 13.74 9.78 -7.68
C CYS A 67 13.95 9.54 -9.19
N GLY A 68 12.93 9.00 -9.84
CA GLY A 68 12.84 8.85 -11.30
C GLY A 68 12.23 10.07 -12.02
N PRO A 69 12.29 10.11 -13.37
CA PRO A 69 11.75 11.23 -14.15
C PRO A 69 10.21 11.26 -14.24
N GLY A 70 9.52 10.22 -13.80
CA GLY A 70 8.07 10.06 -13.91
C GLY A 70 7.33 10.28 -12.58
N ASN A 71 6.04 9.90 -12.55
CA ASN A 71 5.16 10.14 -11.41
C ASN A 71 5.73 9.57 -10.10
N ASN A 72 6.24 8.32 -10.13
CA ASN A 72 6.85 7.70 -8.95
C ASN A 72 7.99 8.54 -8.35
N GLY A 73 8.82 9.17 -9.20
CA GLY A 73 9.85 10.08 -8.71
C GLY A 73 9.29 11.37 -8.12
N GLY A 74 8.18 11.87 -8.67
CA GLY A 74 7.41 12.97 -8.08
C GLY A 74 6.87 12.63 -6.69
N ASP A 75 6.34 11.42 -6.51
CA ASP A 75 5.89 10.91 -5.20
C ASP A 75 7.05 10.86 -4.20
N GLY A 76 8.23 10.43 -4.65
CA GLY A 76 9.46 10.47 -3.85
C GLY A 76 9.88 11.88 -3.43
N LEU A 77 9.77 12.88 -4.33
CA LEU A 77 10.07 14.28 -4.00
C LEU A 77 9.07 14.85 -2.97
N VAL A 78 7.78 14.56 -3.13
CA VAL A 78 6.73 14.93 -2.16
C VAL A 78 6.99 14.24 -0.81
N ALA A 79 7.28 12.95 -0.82
CA ALA A 79 7.57 12.18 0.39
C ALA A 79 8.76 12.78 1.15
N ALA A 80 9.84 13.12 0.45
CA ALA A 80 11.01 13.76 1.06
C ALA A 80 10.66 15.12 1.68
N ARG A 81 9.79 15.93 1.04
CA ARG A 81 9.33 17.20 1.61
C ARG A 81 8.56 16.99 2.91
N HIS A 82 7.62 16.04 2.96
CA HIS A 82 6.89 15.73 4.18
C HIS A 82 7.79 15.16 5.27
N LEU A 83 8.75 14.29 4.92
CA LEU A 83 9.75 13.76 5.85
C LEU A 83 10.59 14.87 6.48
N HIS A 84 10.98 15.90 5.72
CA HIS A 84 11.63 17.09 6.31
C HIS A 84 10.76 17.73 7.40
N HIS A 85 9.47 17.94 7.13
CA HIS A 85 8.53 18.49 8.11
C HIS A 85 8.26 17.56 9.30
N PHE A 86 8.43 16.24 9.12
CA PHE A 86 8.31 15.24 10.19
C PHE A 86 9.58 15.12 11.05
N GLY A 87 10.62 15.92 10.76
CA GLY A 87 11.86 15.97 11.55
C GLY A 87 12.97 15.05 11.04
N TYR A 88 12.83 14.47 9.85
CA TYR A 88 13.90 13.74 9.18
C TYR A 88 14.84 14.69 8.46
N ARG A 89 16.01 14.16 8.10
CA ARG A 89 17.01 14.81 7.23
C ARG A 89 17.02 14.11 5.87
N PRO A 90 16.15 14.50 4.94
CA PRO A 90 16.14 13.92 3.61
C PRO A 90 17.30 14.42 2.75
N PHE A 91 17.70 13.59 1.79
CA PHE A 91 18.64 13.86 0.72
C PHE A 91 18.02 13.33 -0.57
N ILE A 92 18.19 14.04 -1.69
CA ILE A 92 17.60 13.66 -2.97
C ILE A 92 18.68 13.24 -3.94
N CYS A 93 18.57 12.05 -4.50
CA CYS A 93 19.24 11.68 -5.73
C CYS A 93 18.22 11.72 -6.86
N TYR A 94 18.36 12.67 -7.78
CA TYR A 94 17.44 12.81 -8.92
C TYR A 94 18.22 12.82 -10.25
N PRO A 95 18.70 11.65 -10.72
CA PRO A 95 19.70 11.56 -11.80
C PRO A 95 19.20 12.08 -13.14
N LYS A 96 17.90 11.96 -13.39
CA LYS A 96 17.27 12.40 -14.63
C LYS A 96 16.03 13.22 -14.33
N ARG A 97 16.19 14.55 -14.29
CA ARG A 97 15.08 15.49 -14.08
C ARG A 97 14.18 15.58 -15.31
N THR A 98 12.89 15.80 -15.08
CA THR A 98 11.92 16.10 -16.14
C THR A 98 11.74 17.61 -16.30
N ALA A 99 11.47 18.08 -17.52
CA ALA A 99 11.26 19.50 -17.81
C ALA A 99 9.84 19.99 -17.46
N LYS A 100 8.95 19.10 -17.00
CA LYS A 100 7.56 19.42 -16.69
C LYS A 100 7.48 20.36 -15.47
N ALA A 101 6.67 21.42 -15.59
CA ALA A 101 6.55 22.48 -14.58
C ALA A 101 6.20 21.98 -13.18
N LEU A 102 5.34 20.97 -13.07
CA LEU A 102 4.97 20.34 -11.78
C LEU A 102 6.19 19.91 -10.97
N TYR A 103 7.12 19.20 -11.61
CA TYR A 103 8.29 18.63 -10.97
C TYR A 103 9.33 19.70 -10.64
N ASN A 104 9.46 20.72 -11.49
CA ASN A 104 10.27 21.89 -11.17
C ASN A 104 9.75 22.58 -9.91
N GLY A 105 8.43 22.69 -9.74
CA GLY A 105 7.81 23.20 -8.52
C GLY A 105 8.19 22.39 -7.28
N LEU A 106 8.14 21.05 -7.36
CA LEU A 106 8.55 20.17 -6.26
C LEU A 106 10.05 20.32 -5.91
N VAL A 107 10.91 20.42 -6.93
CA VAL A 107 12.33 20.68 -6.75
C VAL A 107 12.54 22.03 -6.05
N THR A 108 11.89 23.10 -6.50
CA THR A 108 11.96 24.43 -5.88
C THR A 108 11.48 24.41 -4.43
N GLN A 109 10.43 23.66 -4.11
CA GLN A 109 9.98 23.50 -2.73
C GLN A 109 11.07 22.85 -1.85
N LEU A 110 11.67 21.76 -2.32
CA LEU A 110 12.75 21.08 -1.60
C LEU A 110 14.00 21.96 -1.45
N GLU A 111 14.39 22.69 -2.49
CA GLU A 111 15.50 23.65 -2.46
C GLU A 111 15.22 24.79 -1.46
N SER A 112 13.99 25.30 -1.39
CA SER A 112 13.61 26.34 -0.42
C SER A 112 13.64 25.85 1.04
N LEU A 113 13.45 24.55 1.26
CA LEU A 113 13.65 23.88 2.54
C LEU A 113 15.11 23.50 2.80
N SER A 114 16.03 23.88 1.91
CA SER A 114 17.46 23.52 1.96
C SER A 114 17.70 22.00 2.00
N VAL A 115 16.83 21.22 1.36
CA VAL A 115 17.03 19.77 1.20
C VAL A 115 18.13 19.55 0.15
N PRO A 116 19.22 18.84 0.50
CA PRO A 116 20.35 18.64 -0.41
C PRO A 116 20.01 17.68 -1.56
N PHE A 117 20.43 18.05 -2.76
CA PHE A 117 20.46 17.18 -3.94
C PHE A 117 21.88 16.65 -4.16
N ILE A 118 22.04 15.33 -4.21
CA ILE A 118 23.30 14.64 -4.42
C ILE A 118 23.28 14.01 -5.82
N SER A 119 24.39 14.14 -6.56
CA SER A 119 24.58 13.47 -7.84
C SER A 119 24.80 11.95 -7.64
N VAL A 120 24.70 11.14 -8.69
CA VAL A 120 24.96 9.70 -8.56
C VAL A 120 26.44 9.45 -8.24
N GLU A 121 27.30 10.30 -8.77
CA GLU A 121 28.76 10.25 -8.63
C GLU A 121 29.20 10.59 -7.19
N ASP A 122 28.47 11.48 -6.51
CA ASP A 122 28.76 11.91 -5.14
C ASP A 122 28.13 10.98 -4.09
N LEU A 123 27.30 10.01 -4.49
CA LEU A 123 26.75 9.03 -3.56
C LEU A 123 27.81 8.00 -3.13
N PRO A 124 27.87 7.63 -1.84
CA PRO A 124 28.77 6.61 -1.36
C PRO A 124 28.46 5.25 -2.01
N ALA A 125 29.49 4.45 -2.26
CA ALA A 125 29.34 3.10 -2.82
C ALA A 125 28.46 2.22 -1.91
N ASP A 126 28.66 2.33 -0.60
CA ASP A 126 27.82 1.71 0.42
C ASP A 126 26.91 2.77 1.07
N LEU A 127 25.62 2.71 0.71
CA LEU A 127 24.63 3.66 1.20
C LEU A 127 24.39 3.52 2.71
N SER A 128 24.67 2.36 3.32
CA SER A 128 24.39 2.11 4.73
C SER A 128 25.23 2.93 5.71
N THR A 129 26.39 3.36 5.25
CA THR A 129 27.28 4.24 6.01
C THR A 129 26.66 5.64 6.25
N SER A 130 25.85 6.09 5.30
CA SER A 130 25.45 7.49 5.18
C SER A 130 23.95 7.71 5.36
N PHE A 131 23.13 6.68 5.19
CA PHE A 131 21.67 6.77 5.25
C PHE A 131 21.08 5.66 6.12
N ASP A 132 20.05 6.01 6.87
CA ASP A 132 19.33 5.06 7.72
C ASP A 132 18.13 4.46 6.96
N ILE A 133 17.58 5.21 6.00
CA ILE A 133 16.45 4.81 5.14
C ILE A 133 16.76 5.21 3.71
N VAL A 134 16.46 4.33 2.76
CA VAL A 134 16.49 4.62 1.33
C VAL A 134 15.10 4.42 0.74
N VAL A 135 14.54 5.51 0.18
CA VAL A 135 13.27 5.51 -0.54
C VAL A 135 13.54 5.29 -2.02
N ASP A 136 13.11 4.14 -2.50
CA ASP A 136 13.15 3.76 -3.91
C ASP A 136 11.90 4.30 -4.62
N ALA A 137 12.10 5.40 -5.35
CA ALA A 137 11.09 6.11 -6.13
C ALA A 137 11.52 6.23 -7.61
N MET A 138 12.38 5.31 -8.09
CA MET A 138 12.95 5.40 -9.44
C MET A 138 11.93 4.97 -10.50
N PHE A 139 11.33 3.79 -10.33
CA PHE A 139 10.46 3.19 -11.33
C PHE A 139 9.21 2.61 -10.69
N GLY A 140 8.05 3.07 -11.12
CA GLY A 140 6.75 2.48 -10.76
C GLY A 140 6.27 1.48 -11.81
N PHE A 141 4.99 1.15 -11.75
CA PHE A 141 4.36 0.18 -12.65
C PHE A 141 4.39 0.56 -14.13
N SER A 142 4.67 1.81 -14.50
CA SER A 142 4.74 2.29 -15.89
C SER A 142 6.11 2.05 -16.57
N PHE A 143 7.06 1.39 -15.91
CA PHE A 143 8.39 1.13 -16.46
C PHE A 143 8.42 -0.09 -17.38
N HIS A 144 8.80 0.09 -18.64
CA HIS A 144 8.72 -0.94 -19.68
C HIS A 144 10.03 -1.74 -19.90
N GLY A 145 11.12 -1.41 -19.19
CA GLY A 145 12.43 -2.02 -19.43
C GLY A 145 12.97 -1.86 -20.85
N HIS A 146 14.16 -2.40 -21.12
CA HIS A 146 14.56 -2.77 -22.48
C HIS A 146 14.43 -4.28 -22.61
N ARG A 147 13.53 -4.75 -23.48
CA ARG A 147 13.45 -6.17 -23.85
C ARG A 147 14.60 -6.50 -24.80
N VAL A 148 15.75 -6.88 -24.24
CA VAL A 148 16.77 -7.64 -24.97
C VAL A 148 16.87 -8.98 -24.27
N GLN A 149 16.42 -10.04 -24.96
CA GLN A 149 16.59 -11.45 -24.56
C GLN A 149 16.38 -11.72 -23.05
N GLU A 150 15.13 -11.63 -22.62
CA GLU A 150 14.65 -12.14 -21.32
C GLU A 150 15.27 -11.54 -20.05
N LYS A 151 15.83 -10.32 -20.12
CA LYS A 151 16.29 -9.60 -18.92
C LYS A 151 15.83 -8.13 -18.93
N CYS A 152 14.95 -7.79 -17.99
CA CYS A 152 14.52 -6.40 -17.76
C CYS A 152 15.63 -5.68 -16.97
N SER A 153 16.52 -4.96 -17.66
CA SER A 153 17.59 -4.21 -17.00
C SER A 153 17.40 -2.69 -17.16
N PRO A 154 17.48 -1.91 -16.07
CA PRO A 154 17.53 -0.45 -16.11
C PRO A 154 18.73 0.04 -16.93
N ARG A 155 18.65 1.26 -17.47
CA ARG A 155 19.77 1.92 -18.14
C ARG A 155 20.58 2.77 -17.16
N PRO A 156 21.86 3.05 -17.44
CA PRO A 156 22.62 4.06 -16.73
C PRO A 156 21.89 5.40 -16.63
N PRO A 157 21.95 6.09 -15.47
CA PRO A 157 22.69 5.72 -14.24
C PRO A 157 21.88 4.88 -13.22
N PHE A 158 20.69 4.39 -13.59
CA PHE A 158 19.79 3.70 -12.65
C PHE A 158 20.17 2.24 -12.38
N ASP A 159 20.92 1.61 -13.28
CA ASP A 159 21.47 0.27 -13.09
C ASP A 159 22.45 0.21 -11.89
N ASP A 160 23.36 1.19 -11.79
CA ASP A 160 24.28 1.33 -10.66
C ASP A 160 23.52 1.53 -9.34
N LEU A 161 22.51 2.42 -9.33
CA LEU A 161 21.69 2.67 -8.14
C LEU A 161 20.95 1.42 -7.67
N ILE A 162 20.40 0.63 -8.59
CA ILE A 162 19.72 -0.63 -8.26
C ILE A 162 20.71 -1.67 -7.73
N GLN A 163 21.92 -1.76 -8.29
CA GLN A 163 22.96 -2.63 -7.74
C GLN A 163 23.36 -2.24 -6.32
N ARG A 164 23.47 -0.94 -6.02
CA ARG A 164 23.73 -0.45 -4.66
C ARG A 164 22.61 -0.80 -3.69
N LEU A 165 21.34 -0.72 -4.11
CA LEU A 165 20.20 -1.13 -3.28
C LEU A 165 20.21 -2.63 -2.98
N VAL A 166 20.47 -3.48 -4.00
CA VAL A 166 20.59 -4.93 -3.81
C VAL A 166 21.76 -5.29 -2.87
N ALA A 167 22.85 -4.53 -2.90
CA ALA A 167 24.00 -4.76 -2.02
C ALA A 167 23.71 -4.51 -0.54
N LEU A 168 22.73 -3.64 -0.20
CA LEU A 168 22.32 -3.38 1.18
C LEU A 168 21.70 -4.60 1.88
N GLU A 169 21.25 -5.60 1.11
CA GLU A 169 20.61 -6.82 1.63
C GLU A 169 21.58 -7.93 2.01
N ASN A 170 22.86 -7.81 1.67
CA ASN A 170 23.91 -8.73 2.11
C ASN A 170 24.73 -8.05 3.21
N PRO A 171 24.20 -7.91 4.45
CA PRO A 171 24.99 -7.37 5.53
C PRO A 171 26.17 -8.32 5.74
N ASN A 172 27.39 -7.77 5.63
CA ASN A 172 28.55 -8.44 6.22
C ASN A 172 28.19 -8.82 7.66
N GLU A 173 28.59 -10.00 8.14
CA GLU A 173 28.25 -10.62 9.43
C GLU A 173 28.58 -9.80 10.71
N LYS A 174 28.84 -8.50 10.59
CA LYS A 174 29.10 -7.59 11.70
C LYS A 174 27.84 -6.79 12.02
N ASN A 175 27.48 -6.78 13.30
CA ASN A 175 26.36 -6.08 13.95
C ASN A 175 26.30 -4.55 13.69
N GLU A 176 26.21 -4.10 12.45
CA GLU A 176 25.96 -2.71 12.09
C GLU A 176 24.50 -2.51 11.69
N LYS A 177 23.98 -1.32 12.01
CA LYS A 177 22.58 -0.92 11.87
C LYS A 177 22.13 -1.06 10.41
N SER A 178 21.21 -2.00 10.15
CA SER A 178 20.70 -2.27 8.80
C SER A 178 19.94 -1.06 8.24
N THR A 179 20.22 -0.69 6.99
CA THR A 179 19.52 0.39 6.29
C THR A 179 18.19 -0.09 5.74
N ALA A 180 17.10 0.61 6.05
CA ALA A 180 15.78 0.23 5.59
C ALA A 180 15.55 0.66 4.13
N ILE A 181 15.06 -0.25 3.30
CA ILE A 181 14.63 0.06 1.92
C ILE A 181 13.10 0.16 1.89
N VAL A 182 12.58 1.28 1.38
CA VAL A 182 11.14 1.56 1.20
C VAL A 182 10.87 1.85 -0.27
N SER A 183 10.19 0.95 -0.97
CA SER A 183 9.84 1.15 -2.38
C SER A 183 8.44 1.75 -2.53
N ILE A 184 8.32 2.75 -3.40
CA ILE A 184 7.04 3.31 -3.82
C ILE A 184 6.53 2.55 -5.05
N ASP A 185 5.25 2.17 -5.03
CA ASP A 185 4.59 1.26 -5.98
C ASP A 185 5.18 -0.15 -6.06
N ILE A 186 6.27 -0.31 -6.82
CA ILE A 186 6.90 -1.60 -7.13
C ILE A 186 8.41 -1.41 -6.96
N PRO A 187 9.13 -2.36 -6.32
CA PRO A 187 10.57 -2.25 -6.21
C PRO A 187 11.25 -2.13 -7.58
N SER A 188 12.11 -1.13 -7.72
CA SER A 188 12.81 -0.87 -8.96
C SER A 188 13.67 -2.06 -9.37
N GLY A 189 13.41 -2.59 -10.58
CA GLY A 189 14.07 -3.79 -11.10
C GLY A 189 13.21 -5.06 -11.07
N TRP A 190 12.02 -5.03 -10.46
CA TRP A 190 11.04 -6.11 -10.58
C TRP A 190 10.27 -6.02 -11.91
N HIS A 191 9.85 -7.18 -12.44
CA HIS A 191 8.87 -7.20 -13.52
C HIS A 191 7.49 -6.89 -12.94
N VAL A 192 6.77 -5.95 -13.55
CA VAL A 192 5.46 -5.46 -13.05
C VAL A 192 4.46 -6.60 -12.85
N GLU A 193 4.49 -7.59 -13.74
CA GLU A 193 3.53 -8.71 -13.73
C GLU A 193 4.09 -9.99 -13.12
N GLU A 194 5.41 -10.18 -13.19
CA GLU A 194 6.05 -11.47 -12.86
C GLU A 194 6.91 -11.38 -11.59
N GLY A 195 7.03 -10.19 -10.99
CA GLY A 195 7.80 -9.95 -9.78
C GLY A 195 9.30 -10.04 -9.99
N ASP A 196 10.04 -10.47 -8.96
CA ASP A 196 11.48 -10.74 -9.08
C ASP A 196 11.75 -12.09 -9.76
N LEU A 197 11.86 -12.05 -11.09
CA LEU A 197 12.21 -13.20 -11.92
C LEU A 197 13.61 -13.78 -11.62
N SER A 198 14.49 -12.99 -11.01
CA SER A 198 15.89 -13.35 -10.80
C SER A 198 16.17 -13.94 -9.41
N GLY A 199 15.25 -13.72 -8.45
CA GLY A 199 15.44 -14.04 -7.03
C GLY A 199 16.54 -13.21 -6.34
N LYS A 200 17.07 -12.19 -7.04
CA LYS A 200 18.20 -11.32 -6.64
C LYS A 200 17.82 -9.84 -6.73
N GLY A 201 16.54 -9.53 -6.91
CA GLY A 201 16.03 -8.17 -6.93
C GLY A 201 15.90 -7.58 -5.52
N ILE A 202 15.56 -6.29 -5.46
CA ILE A 202 15.39 -5.56 -4.19
C ILE A 202 14.30 -6.24 -3.33
N LYS A 203 14.59 -6.49 -2.05
CA LYS A 203 13.70 -6.93 -0.99
C LYS A 203 13.44 -5.76 -0.04
N PRO A 204 12.37 -4.98 -0.26
CA PRO A 204 12.05 -3.86 0.61
C PRO A 204 11.71 -4.36 2.02
N HIS A 205 12.16 -3.62 3.04
CA HIS A 205 11.86 -3.91 4.44
C HIS A 205 10.42 -3.53 4.81
N MET A 206 9.73 -2.73 3.96
CA MET A 206 8.34 -2.34 4.12
C MET A 206 7.63 -2.24 2.77
N LEU A 207 6.45 -2.86 2.67
CA LEU A 207 5.52 -2.71 1.53
C LEU A 207 4.12 -2.37 2.05
N GLY A 208 3.63 -1.17 1.75
CA GLY A 208 2.24 -0.80 2.03
C GLY A 208 1.30 -1.44 1.01
N SER A 209 0.21 -2.07 1.47
CA SER A 209 -0.82 -2.60 0.54
C SER A 209 -2.22 -2.34 1.07
N SER A 210 -3.12 -1.89 0.18
CA SER A 210 -4.51 -1.59 0.49
C SER A 210 -5.45 -2.44 -0.37
N ARG A 211 -6.67 -2.68 0.14
CA ARG A 211 -7.75 -3.36 -0.59
C ARG A 211 -9.07 -3.07 0.11
N MET A 212 -10.17 -3.14 -0.64
CA MET A 212 -11.50 -3.07 -0.05
C MET A 212 -11.83 -4.34 0.74
N VAL A 213 -12.36 -4.16 1.94
CA VAL A 213 -12.97 -5.21 2.76
C VAL A 213 -14.31 -4.71 3.28
N LEU A 214 -15.20 -5.62 3.64
CA LEU A 214 -16.48 -5.27 4.26
C LEU A 214 -16.35 -5.38 5.77
N LEU A 215 -16.61 -4.30 6.49
CA LEU A 215 -16.84 -4.35 7.93
C LEU A 215 -18.08 -5.21 8.20
N LYS A 216 -17.96 -6.18 9.10
CA LYS A 216 -19.02 -7.16 9.43
C LYS A 216 -19.54 -7.04 10.85
N GLY A 217 -18.80 -6.38 11.73
CA GLY A 217 -19.22 -6.08 13.09
C GLY A 217 -18.28 -5.06 13.70
N PHE A 218 -18.78 -4.36 14.71
CA PHE A 218 -17.95 -3.56 15.60
C PHE A 218 -18.57 -3.59 17.00
N ASP A 219 -17.73 -3.55 18.02
CA ASP A 219 -18.11 -3.52 19.43
C ASP A 219 -17.01 -2.81 20.25
N ALA A 220 -17.08 -2.90 21.58
CA ALA A 220 -16.08 -2.29 22.47
C ALA A 220 -14.66 -2.86 22.29
N ASP A 221 -14.53 -4.08 21.74
CA ASP A 221 -13.26 -4.76 21.49
C ASP A 221 -12.72 -4.50 20.08
N GLY A 222 -13.47 -3.82 19.21
CA GLY A 222 -12.96 -3.29 17.94
C GLY A 222 -13.79 -3.62 16.70
N PHE A 223 -13.13 -3.62 15.55
CA PHE A 223 -13.75 -3.70 14.21
C PHE A 223 -13.42 -5.02 13.53
N VAL A 224 -14.45 -5.75 13.09
CA VAL A 224 -14.31 -7.12 12.58
C VAL A 224 -14.59 -7.19 11.09
N TRP A 225 -13.71 -7.89 10.36
CA TRP A 225 -13.93 -8.32 8.98
C TRP A 225 -13.50 -9.78 8.82
N TYR A 226 -13.98 -10.44 7.76
CA TYR A 226 -13.71 -11.86 7.51
C TYR A 226 -13.00 -12.06 6.17
N THR A 227 -12.06 -12.98 6.13
CA THR A 227 -11.17 -13.21 4.98
C THR A 227 -10.65 -14.65 4.96
N ASN A 228 -9.91 -14.99 3.89
CA ASN A 228 -9.07 -16.18 3.86
C ASN A 228 -7.70 -15.87 4.52
N TYR A 229 -7.27 -16.73 5.44
CA TYR A 229 -6.01 -16.67 6.18
C TYR A 229 -4.77 -17.03 5.34
N GLU A 230 -4.94 -17.59 4.15
CA GLU A 230 -3.88 -17.86 3.16
C GLU A 230 -3.75 -16.74 2.12
N SER A 231 -4.56 -15.67 2.24
CA SER A 231 -4.46 -14.54 1.32
C SER A 231 -3.25 -13.66 1.61
N GLN A 232 -2.81 -12.87 0.64
CA GLN A 232 -1.68 -11.95 0.80
C GLN A 232 -1.84 -11.02 2.02
N LYS A 233 -3.05 -10.48 2.27
CA LYS A 233 -3.32 -9.63 3.44
C LYS A 233 -3.13 -10.38 4.76
N ALA A 234 -3.44 -11.67 4.78
CA ALA A 234 -3.33 -12.49 5.97
C ALA A 234 -1.88 -12.89 6.25
N HIS A 235 -1.07 -13.11 5.20
CA HIS A 235 0.38 -13.24 5.34
C HIS A 235 0.99 -11.97 5.93
N GLN A 236 0.68 -10.81 5.36
CA GLN A 236 1.15 -9.51 5.88
C GLN A 236 0.73 -9.28 7.35
N LEU A 237 -0.54 -9.56 7.70
CA LEU A 237 -1.04 -9.43 9.07
C LEU A 237 -0.42 -10.46 10.04
N SER A 238 0.09 -11.58 9.54
CA SER A 238 0.77 -12.58 10.37
C SER A 238 2.20 -12.16 10.72
N GLU A 239 2.85 -11.41 9.84
CA GLU A 239 4.20 -10.87 10.04
C GLU A 239 4.16 -9.55 10.83
N ASN A 240 3.21 -8.69 10.52
CA ASN A 240 2.98 -7.41 11.20
C ASN A 240 1.49 -7.25 11.55
N PRO A 241 1.08 -7.56 12.79
CA PRO A 241 -0.33 -7.56 13.21
C PRO A 241 -0.84 -6.14 13.49
N ARG A 242 -0.66 -5.21 12.55
CA ARG A 242 -1.17 -3.83 12.60
C ARG A 242 -1.85 -3.49 11.28
N ALA A 243 -2.89 -2.68 11.34
CA ALA A 243 -3.56 -2.19 10.13
C ALA A 243 -4.19 -0.81 10.35
N ALA A 244 -4.58 -0.20 9.23
CA ALA A 244 -5.45 0.96 9.16
C ALA A 244 -6.71 0.59 8.36
N LEU A 245 -7.87 1.03 8.84
CA LEU A 245 -9.14 1.00 8.11
C LEU A 245 -9.50 2.43 7.70
N LEU A 246 -9.97 2.59 6.46
CA LEU A 246 -10.44 3.86 5.94
C LEU A 246 -11.88 3.69 5.44
N PHE A 247 -12.78 4.46 6.04
CA PHE A 247 -14.16 4.61 5.57
C PHE A 247 -14.24 5.93 4.82
N TYR A 248 -14.68 5.87 3.57
CA TYR A 248 -14.92 7.06 2.75
C TYR A 248 -16.38 7.10 2.33
N TRP A 249 -17.07 8.18 2.73
CA TRP A 249 -18.45 8.44 2.38
C TRP A 249 -18.53 9.71 1.56
N ASP A 250 -18.34 9.56 0.26
CA ASP A 250 -18.31 10.64 -0.73
C ASP A 250 -19.54 11.56 -0.62
N ALA A 251 -20.75 10.98 -0.64
CA ALA A 251 -22.01 11.72 -0.54
C ALA A 251 -22.16 12.53 0.77
N LEU A 252 -21.40 12.20 1.81
CA LEU A 252 -21.42 12.90 3.09
C LEU A 252 -20.20 13.83 3.26
N ASN A 253 -19.26 13.81 2.30
CA ASN A 253 -17.95 14.43 2.42
C ASN A 253 -17.28 14.04 3.75
N ARG A 254 -17.28 12.75 4.09
CA ARG A 254 -16.74 12.26 5.36
C ARG A 254 -15.73 11.16 5.14
N GLN A 255 -14.70 11.18 5.97
CA GLN A 255 -13.72 10.12 6.07
C GLN A 255 -13.50 9.77 7.54
N VAL A 256 -13.37 8.47 7.82
CA VAL A 256 -12.96 7.97 9.13
C VAL A 256 -11.76 7.05 8.94
N ARG A 257 -10.65 7.35 9.62
CA ARG A 257 -9.50 6.45 9.73
C ARG A 257 -9.49 5.80 11.10
N ILE A 258 -9.15 4.52 11.14
CA ILE A 258 -9.04 3.75 12.37
C ILE A 258 -7.75 2.93 12.29
N GLU A 259 -6.87 3.09 13.25
CA GLU A 259 -5.57 2.39 13.26
C GLU A 259 -5.42 1.60 14.55
N GLY A 260 -4.69 0.49 14.47
CA GLY A 260 -4.34 -0.27 15.67
C GLY A 260 -3.93 -1.71 15.39
N PRO A 261 -3.67 -2.49 16.46
CA PRO A 261 -3.28 -3.88 16.36
C PRO A 261 -4.45 -4.76 15.90
N VAL A 262 -4.11 -5.83 15.19
CA VAL A 262 -5.05 -6.78 14.61
C VAL A 262 -4.85 -8.15 15.23
N GLN A 263 -5.93 -8.80 15.62
CA GLN A 263 -5.93 -10.17 16.12
C GLN A 263 -6.93 -11.03 15.37
N LYS A 264 -6.69 -12.34 15.29
CA LYS A 264 -7.71 -13.28 14.80
C LYS A 264 -8.87 -13.32 15.80
N VAL A 265 -10.09 -13.40 15.29
CA VAL A 265 -11.26 -13.72 16.13
C VAL A 265 -11.23 -15.20 16.53
N SER A 266 -12.03 -15.60 17.51
CA SER A 266 -12.06 -17.00 17.95
C SER A 266 -12.54 -17.94 16.85
N GLY A 267 -12.22 -19.23 17.00
CA GLY A 267 -12.72 -20.26 16.09
C GLY A 267 -14.23 -20.32 16.11
N GLU A 268 -14.83 -20.17 17.28
CA GLU A 268 -16.27 -20.16 17.52
C GLU A 268 -16.94 -18.95 16.86
N GLU A 269 -16.37 -17.74 17.01
CA GLU A 269 -16.89 -16.52 16.37
C GLU A 269 -16.83 -16.65 14.83
N SER A 270 -15.73 -17.20 14.31
CA SER A 270 -15.59 -17.50 12.88
C SER A 270 -16.62 -18.52 12.38
N GLU A 271 -16.89 -19.58 13.15
CA GLU A 271 -17.86 -20.63 12.82
C GLU A 271 -19.28 -20.07 12.82
N GLN A 272 -19.67 -19.35 13.87
CA GLN A 272 -20.98 -18.73 14.00
C GLN A 272 -21.23 -17.74 12.86
N TYR A 273 -20.27 -16.88 12.55
CA TYR A 273 -20.42 -15.94 11.45
C TYR A 273 -20.40 -16.62 10.08
N PHE A 274 -19.61 -17.69 9.88
CA PHE A 274 -19.64 -18.44 8.62
C PHE A 274 -21.04 -19.00 8.33
N HIS A 275 -21.66 -19.63 9.32
CA HIS A 275 -22.99 -20.26 9.18
C HIS A 275 -24.14 -19.26 9.12
N SER A 276 -23.96 -18.03 9.62
CA SER A 276 -24.98 -16.97 9.46
C SER A 276 -25.06 -16.43 8.02
N ARG A 277 -24.03 -16.65 7.20
CA ARG A 277 -23.98 -16.18 5.81
C ARG A 277 -24.93 -16.99 4.92
N PRO A 278 -25.48 -16.39 3.84
CA PRO A 278 -26.22 -17.15 2.84
C PRO A 278 -25.40 -18.33 2.30
N ARG A 279 -26.03 -19.49 2.02
CA ARG A 279 -25.33 -20.69 1.54
C ARG A 279 -24.40 -20.42 0.35
N ARG A 280 -24.84 -19.60 -0.61
CA ARG A 280 -24.00 -19.19 -1.75
C ARG A 280 -22.71 -18.48 -1.35
N SER A 281 -22.75 -17.67 -0.28
CA SER A 281 -21.56 -17.01 0.28
C SER A 281 -20.63 -17.98 1.03
N GLN A 282 -21.19 -19.01 1.67
CA GLN A 282 -20.43 -20.10 2.29
C GLN A 282 -19.68 -20.90 1.21
N ILE A 283 -20.37 -21.28 0.14
CA ILE A 283 -19.77 -21.95 -1.04
C ILE A 283 -18.69 -21.07 -1.66
N GLY A 284 -18.97 -19.78 -1.89
CA GLY A 284 -17.98 -18.85 -2.46
C GLY A 284 -16.67 -18.76 -1.66
N ALA A 285 -16.74 -18.90 -0.34
CA ALA A 285 -15.55 -18.93 0.52
C ALA A 285 -14.72 -20.23 0.40
N ILE A 286 -15.34 -21.33 -0.05
CA ILE A 286 -14.65 -22.61 -0.34
C ILE A 286 -14.09 -22.61 -1.76
N VAL A 287 -14.87 -22.09 -2.72
CA VAL A 287 -14.46 -21.96 -4.13
C VAL A 287 -13.20 -21.10 -4.25
N SER A 288 -13.16 -19.99 -3.51
CA SER A 288 -12.06 -19.02 -3.59
C SER A 288 -10.95 -19.35 -2.58
N LYS A 289 -9.91 -20.05 -3.05
CA LYS A 289 -8.57 -19.98 -2.44
C LYS A 289 -7.99 -18.59 -2.72
N GLN A 290 -8.41 -17.62 -1.91
CA GLN A 290 -8.16 -16.20 -2.16
C GLN A 290 -6.65 -15.94 -2.29
N SER A 291 -6.26 -15.21 -3.35
CA SER A 291 -4.87 -14.88 -3.70
C SER A 291 -4.03 -16.02 -4.28
N THR A 292 -4.58 -17.19 -4.58
CA THR A 292 -3.86 -18.22 -5.37
C THR A 292 -4.12 -18.08 -6.87
N VAL A 293 -3.11 -18.38 -7.70
CA VAL A 293 -3.25 -18.42 -9.16
C VAL A 293 -4.23 -19.53 -9.57
N ILE A 294 -5.15 -19.22 -10.47
CA ILE A 294 -6.14 -20.15 -11.03
C ILE A 294 -6.11 -20.07 -12.56
N PRO A 295 -6.47 -21.14 -13.29
CA PRO A 295 -6.37 -21.19 -14.76
C PRO A 295 -7.40 -20.30 -15.49
N GLY A 296 -8.36 -19.72 -14.78
CA GLY A 296 -9.34 -18.79 -15.34
C GLY A 296 -10.68 -18.82 -14.60
N ARG A 297 -11.64 -18.00 -15.05
CA ARG A 297 -12.96 -17.88 -14.41
C ARG A 297 -13.80 -19.16 -14.48
N GLN A 298 -13.70 -19.90 -15.57
CA GLN A 298 -14.47 -21.14 -15.76
C GLN A 298 -14.18 -22.16 -14.65
N PHE A 299 -12.94 -22.19 -14.16
CA PHE A 299 -12.56 -23.01 -13.01
C PHE A 299 -13.37 -22.65 -11.75
N LEU A 300 -13.65 -21.37 -11.50
CA LEU A 300 -14.47 -20.94 -10.37
C LEU A 300 -15.93 -21.35 -10.56
N TYR A 301 -16.48 -21.23 -11.77
CA TYR A 301 -17.86 -21.63 -12.06
C TYR A 301 -18.06 -23.13 -11.91
N GLN A 302 -17.18 -23.94 -12.50
CA GLN A 302 -17.20 -25.39 -12.36
C GLN A 302 -17.10 -25.78 -10.89
N ARG A 303 -16.16 -25.18 -10.15
CA ARG A 303 -16.00 -25.47 -8.72
C ARG A 303 -17.21 -25.04 -7.88
N GLN A 304 -17.85 -23.93 -8.25
CA GLN A 304 -19.08 -23.48 -7.59
C GLN A 304 -20.22 -24.45 -7.86
N GLU A 305 -20.44 -24.87 -9.11
CA GLU A 305 -21.45 -25.85 -9.50
C GLU A 305 -21.24 -27.20 -8.81
N GLU A 306 -20.00 -27.70 -8.77
CA GLU A 306 -19.64 -28.93 -8.05
C GLU A 306 -20.00 -28.85 -6.56
N LEU A 307 -19.71 -27.72 -5.91
CA LEU A 307 -20.01 -27.53 -4.49
C LEU A 307 -21.51 -27.29 -4.25
N GLU A 308 -22.20 -26.58 -5.14
CA GLU A 308 -23.65 -26.41 -5.09
C GLU A 308 -24.37 -27.76 -5.24
N ALA A 309 -23.93 -28.61 -6.18
CA ALA A 309 -24.45 -29.96 -6.36
C ALA A 309 -24.13 -30.85 -5.15
N LYS A 310 -22.90 -30.76 -4.61
CA LYS A 310 -22.48 -31.51 -3.42
C LYS A 310 -23.35 -31.21 -2.19
N TYR A 311 -23.75 -29.96 -2.02
CA TYR A 311 -24.53 -29.50 -0.87
C TYR A 311 -26.00 -29.22 -1.21
N LEU A 312 -26.51 -29.83 -2.28
CA LEU A 312 -27.89 -29.67 -2.76
C LEU A 312 -28.91 -30.30 -1.81
N ASP A 313 -28.51 -31.35 -1.09
CA ASP A 313 -29.29 -32.08 -0.09
C ASP A 313 -29.59 -31.27 1.19
N GLY A 314 -29.08 -30.03 1.28
CA GLY A 314 -29.22 -29.17 2.44
C GLY A 314 -28.21 -29.44 3.56
N SER A 315 -27.25 -30.35 3.35
CA SER A 315 -26.20 -30.63 4.33
C SER A 315 -25.43 -29.37 4.73
N THR A 316 -24.92 -29.38 5.97
CA THR A 316 -24.16 -28.26 6.53
C THR A 316 -22.83 -28.12 5.78
N ILE A 317 -22.56 -26.90 5.31
CA ILE A 317 -21.32 -26.59 4.61
C ILE A 317 -20.26 -26.29 5.68
N PRO A 318 -19.19 -27.08 5.82
CA PRO A 318 -18.19 -26.84 6.86
C PRO A 318 -17.39 -25.57 6.54
N LYS A 319 -17.09 -24.76 7.57
CA LYS A 319 -16.18 -23.63 7.44
C LYS A 319 -14.77 -24.14 7.11
N PRO A 320 -14.09 -23.60 6.08
CA PRO A 320 -12.70 -23.92 5.84
C PRO A 320 -11.77 -23.57 7.01
N LYS A 321 -10.73 -24.38 7.23
CA LYS A 321 -9.69 -24.09 8.24
C LYS A 321 -8.96 -22.78 7.95
N TYR A 322 -8.75 -22.48 6.67
CA TYR A 322 -8.13 -21.25 6.19
C TYR A 322 -9.09 -20.04 6.15
N TRP A 323 -10.30 -20.12 6.69
CA TRP A 323 -11.24 -19.00 6.67
C TRP A 323 -11.64 -18.56 8.08
N GLY A 324 -11.67 -17.24 8.31
CA GLY A 324 -12.10 -16.68 9.58
C GLY A 324 -12.01 -15.15 9.63
N GLY A 325 -12.15 -14.61 10.84
CA GLY A 325 -12.20 -13.17 11.09
C GLY A 325 -10.90 -12.58 11.63
N TYR A 326 -10.68 -11.32 11.32
CA TYR A 326 -9.72 -10.45 12.00
C TYR A 326 -10.47 -9.32 12.69
N ARG A 327 -9.92 -8.88 13.82
CA ARG A 327 -10.43 -7.79 14.65
C ARG A 327 -9.32 -6.76 14.83
N LEU A 328 -9.57 -5.54 14.39
CA LEU A 328 -8.71 -4.39 14.69
C LEU A 328 -9.18 -3.75 16.00
N LYS A 329 -8.28 -3.66 16.97
CA LYS A 329 -8.48 -2.92 18.21
C LYS A 329 -8.06 -1.46 17.96
N PRO A 330 -8.98 -0.49 18.07
CA PRO A 330 -8.64 0.89 17.74
C PRO A 330 -7.71 1.50 18.79
N GLU A 331 -6.58 2.02 18.31
CA GLU A 331 -5.66 2.86 19.07
C GLU A 331 -5.66 4.29 18.54
N VAL A 332 -6.13 4.54 17.33
CA VAL A 332 -6.31 5.90 16.82
C VAL A 332 -7.62 5.96 16.05
N PHE A 333 -8.37 7.04 16.22
CA PHE A 333 -9.41 7.44 15.27
C PHE A 333 -9.07 8.80 14.67
N GLU A 334 -9.31 8.98 13.38
CA GLU A 334 -9.36 10.30 12.76
C GLU A 334 -10.73 10.48 12.11
N PHE A 335 -11.43 11.55 12.47
CA PHE A 335 -12.65 11.98 11.81
C PHE A 335 -12.34 13.19 10.97
N TRP A 336 -12.59 13.06 9.67
CA TRP A 336 -12.43 14.11 8.68
C TRP A 336 -13.80 14.48 8.11
N GLN A 337 -14.10 15.78 8.08
CA GLN A 337 -15.29 16.34 7.45
C GLN A 337 -14.87 17.38 6.41
N GLY A 338 -15.26 17.12 5.17
CA GLY A 338 -15.03 17.99 4.03
C GLY A 338 -15.81 19.28 4.16
N GLN A 339 -15.18 20.36 3.73
CA GLN A 339 -15.69 21.73 3.78
C GLN A 339 -15.43 22.39 2.42
N PRO A 340 -16.39 23.12 1.84
CA PRO A 340 -16.18 23.80 0.55
C PRO A 340 -15.02 24.79 0.54
N SER A 341 -14.71 25.38 1.71
CA SER A 341 -13.60 26.32 1.90
C SER A 341 -12.21 25.69 1.85
N ARG A 342 -12.10 24.34 1.74
CA ARG A 342 -10.87 23.54 1.90
C ARG A 342 -10.29 23.53 3.32
N LEU A 343 -10.89 24.27 4.25
CA LEU A 343 -10.54 24.23 5.67
C LEU A 343 -11.27 23.08 6.35
N HIS A 344 -10.86 21.85 6.05
CA HIS A 344 -11.50 20.64 6.55
C HIS A 344 -11.39 20.50 8.06
N ASP A 345 -12.44 19.96 8.68
CA ASP A 345 -12.39 19.60 10.09
C ASP A 345 -11.71 18.24 10.24
N ARG A 346 -10.60 18.20 10.99
CA ARG A 346 -9.88 16.97 11.32
C ARG A 346 -9.76 16.83 12.82
N LEU A 347 -10.35 15.78 13.38
CA LEU A 347 -10.28 15.47 14.81
C LEU A 347 -9.64 14.09 14.99
N ARG A 348 -8.46 14.06 15.60
CA ARG A 348 -7.75 12.83 15.97
C ARG A 348 -8.03 12.48 17.43
N TYR A 349 -8.32 11.22 17.69
CA TYR A 349 -8.53 10.65 19.01
C TYR A 349 -7.41 9.65 19.29
N ASP A 350 -6.65 9.90 20.35
CA ASP A 350 -5.58 9.04 20.83
C ASP A 350 -5.85 8.61 22.28
N PRO A 351 -5.67 7.34 22.67
CA PRO A 351 -5.90 6.88 24.02
C PRO A 351 -4.78 7.39 24.93
N GLN A 352 -5.15 7.94 26.07
CA GLN A 352 -4.26 8.37 27.13
C GLN A 352 -4.65 7.75 28.45
N SER A 353 -3.67 7.56 29.33
CA SER A 353 -3.90 7.19 30.72
C SER A 353 -3.94 8.47 31.55
N ILE A 354 -5.08 8.78 32.16
CA ILE A 354 -5.27 9.90 33.09
C ILE A 354 -5.75 9.28 34.40
N ASP A 355 -4.99 9.47 35.48
CA ASP A 355 -5.28 8.92 36.82
C ASP A 355 -5.58 7.40 36.82
N GLY A 356 -4.85 6.64 35.99
CA GLY A 356 -5.01 5.20 35.85
C GLY A 356 -6.26 4.76 35.05
N LYS A 357 -7.02 5.70 34.48
CA LYS A 357 -8.16 5.44 33.61
C LYS A 357 -7.80 5.74 32.15
N LYS A 358 -8.26 4.88 31.23
CA LYS A 358 -8.17 5.16 29.79
C LYS A 358 -9.17 6.26 29.44
N ALA A 359 -8.67 7.35 28.86
CA ALA A 359 -9.45 8.44 28.29
C ALA A 359 -8.98 8.71 26.86
N TRP A 360 -9.85 9.25 26.01
CA TRP A 360 -9.45 9.68 24.67
C TRP A 360 -9.03 11.15 24.71
N LYS A 361 -7.79 11.44 24.33
CA LYS A 361 -7.36 12.80 24.01
C LYS A 361 -7.82 13.14 22.61
N ILE A 362 -8.37 14.34 22.45
CA ILE A 362 -8.88 14.84 21.17
C ILE A 362 -8.00 16.00 20.73
N ASP A 363 -7.35 15.84 19.57
CA ASP A 363 -6.55 16.89 18.94
C ASP A 363 -7.20 17.32 17.63
N ARG A 364 -7.28 18.62 17.37
CA ARG A 364 -7.66 19.16 16.06
C ARG A 364 -6.42 19.26 15.19
N LEU A 365 -6.48 18.66 14.00
CA LEU A 365 -5.39 18.70 13.03
C LEU A 365 -5.66 19.76 11.97
N SER A 366 -4.61 20.34 11.39
CA SER A 366 -4.73 21.17 10.20
C SER A 366 -5.21 20.32 9.02
N PRO A 367 -6.13 20.82 8.18
CA PRO A 367 -6.53 20.17 6.93
C PRO A 367 -5.35 19.92 6.00
#